data_AF-A0A160NU89-F1
#
_entry.id   AF-A0A160NU89-F1
#
_cell.length_a   1.000
_cell.length_b   1.000
_cell.length_c   1.000
_cell.angle_alpha   90.00
_cell.angle_beta   90.00
_cell.angle_gamma   90.00
#
_symmetry.space_group_name_H-M   'P 1'
#
loop_
_entity.id
_entity.type
_entity.pdbx_description
1 polymer ?
#
loop_
_entity_poly.entity_id
_entity_poly.type
_entity_poly.pdbx_seq_one_letter_code
_entity_poly.pdbx_strand_id
1 'polypeptide(L)'
;MTDVTDRIGNVTRQRYEQLVSQAKELIAQVARAQFALGDMALEIEPMRAVGGSMPNGTDDLFTVTESLQMFADDIGVERRTVEDWRYTANRWPEKRRKEGVSFTVHRILASVVDDDERWAAIEDAPFNPRTGARQWTPDGAKRVVGQRVDRPVTVDEKVQAVADLTRDDEVAAQVATGLLKRPTVTEHVTPAERVRVVTELTRDDTVAQQVTTDLLRRPAVARKAMRDDTTRMLVNRAQFDNSNETRDRIRERTPAVRAIEHTIEYLDLVGSCHSFVATLGRLVPQLRGQEFTEDERETVRRQSGRVRAAADWLEGALDNGEFTLDEQLVQLLKGE
;
A
#
# COMPACT_ATOMS: atom_id res chain seq x y z
N MET A 1 43.34 9.43 -38.79
CA MET A 1 42.74 9.06 -37.48
C MET A 1 41.47 8.24 -37.73
N THR A 2 41.63 6.99 -38.19
CA THR A 2 40.52 6.12 -38.63
C THR A 2 40.91 4.65 -38.43
N ASP A 3 41.18 4.25 -37.18
CA ASP A 3 41.56 2.85 -36.89
C ASP A 3 41.11 2.35 -35.50
N VAL A 4 40.29 3.14 -34.80
CA VAL A 4 39.77 2.76 -33.47
C VAL A 4 38.44 2.01 -33.57
N THR A 5 37.74 2.10 -34.71
CA THR A 5 36.40 1.53 -34.91
C THR A 5 36.37 0.02 -35.20
N ASP A 6 37.52 -0.63 -35.43
CA ASP A 6 37.58 -2.07 -35.75
C ASP A 6 38.28 -2.95 -34.69
N ARG A 7 38.47 -2.42 -33.48
CA ARG A 7 39.01 -3.17 -32.34
C ARG A 7 37.92 -3.51 -31.32
N ILE A 8 37.95 -4.73 -30.80
CA ILE A 8 37.14 -5.18 -29.66
C ILE A 8 38.11 -5.36 -28.49
N GLY A 9 38.12 -4.37 -27.58
CA GLY A 9 39.15 -4.27 -26.55
C GLY A 9 40.55 -4.20 -27.18
N ASN A 10 41.43 -5.10 -26.76
CA ASN A 10 42.83 -5.12 -27.23
C ASN A 10 43.05 -5.86 -28.56
N VAL A 11 42.05 -6.52 -29.14
CA VAL A 11 42.19 -7.30 -30.37
C VAL A 11 41.41 -6.67 -31.53
N THR A 12 41.79 -6.98 -32.77
CA THR A 12 40.99 -6.63 -33.95
C THR A 12 39.70 -7.46 -34.00
N ARG A 13 38.70 -7.00 -34.75
CA ARG A 13 37.44 -7.74 -34.96
C ARG A 13 37.67 -9.15 -35.50
N GLN A 14 38.51 -9.28 -36.54
CA GLN A 14 38.85 -10.58 -37.13
C GLN A 14 39.49 -11.52 -36.08
N ARG A 15 40.40 -11.00 -35.25
CA ARG A 15 41.03 -11.81 -34.20
C ARG A 15 40.03 -12.20 -33.12
N TYR A 16 39.13 -11.30 -32.75
CA TYR A 16 38.04 -11.60 -31.81
C TYR A 16 37.16 -12.73 -32.33
N GLU A 17 36.79 -12.73 -33.61
CA GLU A 17 35.98 -13.80 -34.22
C GLU A 17 36.71 -15.16 -34.18
N GLN A 18 38.01 -15.19 -34.47
CA GLN A 18 38.83 -16.40 -34.31
C GLN A 18 38.85 -16.91 -32.87
N LEU A 19 39.02 -16.01 -31.90
CA LEU A 19 39.02 -16.35 -30.48
C LEU A 19 37.64 -16.87 -30.04
N VAL A 20 36.55 -16.31 -30.55
CA VAL A 20 35.19 -16.78 -30.26
C VAL A 20 34.99 -18.20 -30.80
N SER A 21 35.45 -18.51 -32.01
CA SER A 21 35.35 -19.87 -32.56
C SER A 21 36.14 -20.88 -31.72
N GLN A 22 37.39 -20.56 -31.35
CA GLN A 22 38.20 -21.40 -30.47
C GLN A 22 37.55 -21.57 -29.09
N ALA A 23 37.02 -20.49 -28.51
CA ALA A 23 36.35 -20.53 -27.22
C ALA A 23 35.07 -21.37 -27.27
N LYS A 24 34.32 -21.37 -28.38
CA LYS A 24 33.13 -22.22 -28.55
C LYS A 24 33.50 -23.71 -28.52
N GLU A 25 34.60 -24.11 -29.14
CA GLU A 25 35.11 -25.49 -29.08
C GLU A 25 35.49 -25.89 -27.65
N LEU A 26 36.21 -25.02 -26.93
CA LEU A 26 36.57 -25.23 -25.53
C LEU A 26 35.32 -25.35 -24.65
N ILE A 27 34.32 -24.48 -24.84
CA ILE A 27 33.05 -24.56 -24.12
C ILE A 27 32.29 -25.86 -24.42
N ALA A 28 32.35 -26.37 -25.64
CA ALA A 28 31.76 -27.66 -25.98
C ALA A 28 32.48 -28.84 -25.29
N GLN A 29 33.81 -28.75 -25.08
CA GLN A 29 34.55 -29.74 -24.28
C GLN A 29 34.16 -29.65 -22.80
N VAL A 30 34.10 -28.44 -22.24
CA VAL A 30 33.67 -28.22 -20.85
C VAL A 30 32.25 -28.75 -20.64
N ALA A 31 31.31 -28.46 -21.55
CA ALA A 31 29.94 -28.95 -21.45
C ALA A 31 29.86 -30.48 -21.46
N ARG A 32 30.64 -31.15 -22.32
CA ARG A 32 30.75 -32.61 -22.34
C ARG A 32 31.26 -33.17 -21.02
N ALA A 33 32.29 -32.56 -20.43
CA ALA A 33 32.81 -32.97 -19.13
C ALA A 33 31.76 -32.79 -18.02
N GLN A 34 31.06 -31.65 -17.99
CA GLN A 34 30.00 -31.39 -17.01
C GLN A 34 28.83 -32.37 -17.12
N PHE A 35 28.42 -32.72 -18.35
CA PHE A 35 27.41 -33.75 -18.55
C PHE A 35 27.88 -35.13 -18.11
N ALA A 36 29.12 -35.52 -18.43
CA ALA A 36 29.67 -36.80 -17.99
C ALA A 36 29.77 -36.90 -16.46
N LEU A 37 30.17 -35.82 -15.78
CA LEU A 37 30.17 -35.75 -14.31
C LEU A 37 28.75 -35.83 -13.75
N GLY A 38 27.77 -35.21 -14.41
CA GLY A 38 26.37 -35.34 -14.06
C GLY A 38 25.82 -36.76 -14.26
N ASP A 39 26.24 -37.46 -15.31
CA ASP A 39 25.89 -38.85 -15.57
C ASP A 39 26.48 -39.79 -14.51
N MET A 40 27.75 -39.58 -14.13
CA MET A 40 28.37 -40.29 -13.00
C MET A 40 27.61 -40.03 -11.69
N ALA A 41 27.22 -38.78 -11.42
CA ALA A 41 26.43 -38.46 -10.24
C ALA A 41 25.03 -39.09 -10.24
N LEU A 42 24.43 -39.32 -11.42
CA LEU A 42 23.18 -40.06 -11.57
C LEU A 42 23.35 -41.57 -11.39
N GLU A 43 24.49 -42.12 -11.78
CA GLU A 43 24.85 -43.52 -11.54
C GLU A 43 25.05 -43.78 -10.04
N ILE A 44 25.69 -42.85 -9.32
CA ILE A 44 25.87 -42.91 -7.86
C ILE A 44 24.52 -42.76 -7.14
N GLU A 45 23.74 -41.73 -7.48
CA GLU A 45 22.44 -41.45 -6.85
C GLU A 45 21.38 -41.02 -7.88
N PRO A 46 20.52 -41.94 -8.35
CA PRO A 46 19.45 -41.62 -9.28
C PRO A 46 18.44 -40.59 -8.73
N MET A 47 17.85 -39.78 -9.63
CA MET A 47 16.82 -38.82 -9.25
C MET A 47 15.54 -39.54 -8.82
N ARG A 48 15.06 -39.22 -7.60
CA ARG A 48 13.84 -39.80 -7.02
C ARG A 48 12.60 -39.00 -7.46
N ALA A 49 11.46 -39.69 -7.61
CA ALA A 49 10.18 -39.02 -7.91
C ALA A 49 9.73 -38.16 -6.72
N VAL A 50 9.27 -36.94 -7.00
CA VAL A 50 8.79 -36.00 -5.97
C VAL A 50 7.39 -36.43 -5.51
N GLY A 51 7.23 -36.80 -4.22
CA GLY A 51 5.90 -36.95 -3.60
C GLY A 51 5.44 -38.37 -3.20
N GLY A 52 6.33 -39.37 -3.11
CA GLY A 52 6.00 -40.68 -2.54
C GLY A 52 6.51 -40.83 -1.11
N SER A 53 5.65 -41.21 -0.15
CA SER A 53 6.12 -41.77 1.12
C SER A 53 6.85 -43.08 0.80
N MET A 54 8.15 -43.15 1.11
CA MET A 54 8.90 -44.40 1.00
C MET A 54 8.32 -45.39 2.01
N PRO A 55 7.94 -46.62 1.59
CA PRO A 55 7.64 -47.69 2.53
C PRO A 55 8.97 -48.19 3.09
N ASN A 56 9.34 -47.64 4.25
CA ASN A 56 10.48 -48.03 5.09
C ASN A 56 11.87 -47.86 4.43
N GLY A 57 12.84 -47.51 5.28
CA GLY A 57 14.23 -47.32 4.87
C GLY A 57 14.75 -48.56 4.17
N THR A 58 15.29 -48.36 2.97
CA THR A 58 16.37 -49.23 2.51
C THR A 58 17.52 -49.06 3.50
N ASP A 59 18.18 -50.16 3.84
CA ASP A 59 19.39 -50.27 4.65
C ASP A 59 20.61 -49.59 3.96
N ASP A 60 20.38 -48.43 3.33
CA ASP A 60 21.43 -47.67 2.66
C ASP A 60 22.28 -46.97 3.72
N LEU A 61 23.56 -47.35 3.73
CA LEU A 61 24.57 -46.84 4.66
C LEU A 61 24.79 -45.32 4.56
N PHE A 62 24.33 -44.69 3.47
CA PHE A 62 24.49 -43.27 3.20
C PHE A 62 23.18 -42.64 2.71
N THR A 63 22.92 -41.41 3.15
CA THR A 63 21.88 -40.56 2.55
C THR A 63 22.35 -40.02 1.19
N VAL A 64 21.40 -39.65 0.31
CA VAL A 64 21.70 -38.98 -0.99
C VAL A 64 22.62 -37.77 -0.83
N THR A 65 22.51 -37.07 0.30
CA THR A 65 23.36 -35.90 0.58
C THR A 65 24.79 -36.31 0.90
N GLU A 66 24.98 -37.37 1.68
CA GLU A 66 26.30 -37.87 2.08
C GLU A 66 27.05 -38.49 0.90
N SER A 67 26.39 -39.33 0.09
CA SER A 67 27.02 -39.95 -1.08
C SER A 67 27.46 -38.91 -2.12
N LEU A 68 26.64 -37.88 -2.37
CA LEU A 68 27.04 -36.75 -3.22
C LEU A 68 28.11 -35.86 -2.59
N GLN A 69 28.10 -35.67 -1.27
CA GLN A 69 29.14 -34.91 -0.58
C GLN A 69 30.49 -35.61 -0.72
N MET A 70 30.55 -36.92 -0.50
CA MET A 70 31.77 -37.72 -0.70
C MET A 70 32.28 -37.62 -2.13
N PHE A 71 31.40 -37.79 -3.13
CA PHE A 71 31.81 -37.67 -4.52
C PHE A 71 32.33 -36.27 -4.86
N ALA A 72 31.70 -35.21 -4.33
CA ALA A 72 32.13 -33.84 -4.53
C ALA A 72 33.50 -33.56 -3.89
N ASP A 73 33.73 -34.04 -2.67
CA ASP A 73 34.99 -33.90 -1.96
C ASP A 73 36.13 -34.64 -2.68
N ASP A 74 35.87 -35.85 -3.19
CA ASP A 74 36.86 -36.68 -3.89
C ASP A 74 37.31 -36.07 -5.24
N ILE A 75 36.43 -35.36 -5.95
CA ILE A 75 36.75 -34.67 -7.21
C ILE A 75 37.11 -33.19 -7.02
N GLY A 76 37.05 -32.67 -5.79
CA GLY A 76 37.48 -31.31 -5.41
C GLY A 76 36.52 -30.20 -5.84
N VAL A 77 35.20 -30.41 -5.80
CA VAL A 77 34.19 -29.38 -6.13
C VAL A 77 33.13 -29.24 -5.03
N GLU A 78 32.32 -28.18 -5.08
CA GLU A 78 31.21 -28.02 -4.14
C GLU A 78 30.09 -29.03 -4.45
N ARG A 79 29.51 -29.67 -3.42
CA ARG A 79 28.34 -30.57 -3.57
C ARG A 79 27.21 -29.95 -4.39
N ARG A 80 26.90 -28.67 -4.19
CA ARG A 80 25.87 -27.97 -4.96
C ARG A 80 26.16 -27.96 -6.47
N THR A 81 27.44 -27.92 -6.85
CA THR A 81 27.84 -28.00 -8.25
C THR A 81 27.56 -29.39 -8.82
N VAL A 82 27.84 -30.45 -8.06
CA VAL A 82 27.48 -31.84 -8.43
C VAL A 82 25.97 -32.01 -8.53
N GLU A 83 25.20 -31.42 -7.62
CA GLU A 83 23.73 -31.44 -7.67
C GLU A 83 23.19 -30.75 -8.93
N ASP A 84 23.74 -29.59 -9.29
CA ASP A 84 23.41 -28.88 -10.54
C ASP A 84 23.75 -29.75 -11.77
N TRP A 85 24.91 -30.43 -11.76
CA TRP A 85 25.31 -31.35 -12.82
C TRP A 85 24.35 -32.53 -12.96
N ARG A 86 24.09 -33.22 -11.85
CA ARG A 86 23.19 -34.36 -11.76
C ARG A 86 21.78 -34.01 -12.22
N TYR A 87 21.24 -32.90 -11.72
CA TYR A 87 19.91 -32.41 -12.09
C TYR A 87 19.83 -32.11 -13.60
N THR A 88 20.82 -31.38 -14.13
CA THR A 88 20.83 -31.02 -15.55
C THR A 88 20.96 -32.25 -16.44
N ALA A 89 21.85 -33.19 -16.10
CA ALA A 89 22.01 -34.45 -16.84
C ALA A 89 20.72 -35.28 -16.86
N ASN A 90 19.98 -35.30 -15.74
CA ASN A 90 18.70 -36.01 -15.65
C ASN A 90 17.63 -35.39 -16.57
N ARG A 91 17.58 -34.05 -16.61
CA ARG A 91 16.62 -33.32 -17.44
C ARG A 91 16.98 -33.35 -18.93
N TRP A 92 18.24 -33.66 -19.25
CA TRP A 92 18.80 -33.74 -20.60
C TRP A 92 19.52 -35.08 -20.84
N PRO A 93 18.77 -36.17 -21.13
CA PRO A 93 19.35 -37.44 -21.53
C PRO A 93 20.29 -37.27 -22.74
N GLU A 94 21.27 -38.14 -22.89
CA GLU A 94 22.35 -38.02 -23.89
C GLU A 94 21.83 -37.67 -25.30
N LYS A 95 20.76 -38.35 -25.76
CA LYS A 95 20.15 -38.14 -27.08
C LYS A 95 19.44 -36.80 -27.27
N ARG A 96 19.19 -36.06 -26.19
CA ARG A 96 18.48 -34.77 -26.18
C ARG A 96 19.42 -33.58 -25.90
N ARG A 97 20.70 -33.82 -25.65
CA ARG A 97 21.70 -32.75 -25.45
C ARG A 97 22.01 -32.10 -26.79
N LYS A 98 22.00 -30.76 -26.83
CA LYS A 98 22.25 -30.02 -28.07
C LYS A 98 23.70 -29.59 -28.18
N GLU A 99 24.39 -30.04 -29.23
CA GLU A 99 25.74 -29.58 -29.54
C GLU A 99 25.75 -28.08 -29.87
N GLY A 100 26.82 -27.38 -29.47
CA GLY A 100 26.96 -25.94 -29.66
C GLY A 100 26.18 -25.09 -28.65
N VAL A 101 25.37 -25.71 -27.78
CA VAL A 101 24.69 -25.04 -26.66
C VAL A 101 25.45 -25.33 -25.37
N SER A 102 25.74 -24.28 -24.58
CA SER A 102 26.51 -24.45 -23.35
C SER A 102 25.72 -25.19 -22.27
N PHE A 103 26.44 -25.83 -21.35
CA PHE A 103 25.84 -26.49 -20.19
C PHE A 103 24.98 -25.52 -19.35
N THR A 104 25.42 -24.27 -19.19
CA THR A 104 24.66 -23.23 -18.47
C THR A 104 23.26 -23.02 -19.06
N VAL A 105 23.12 -23.02 -20.38
CA VAL A 105 21.82 -22.88 -21.04
C VAL A 105 20.95 -24.11 -20.78
N HIS A 106 21.51 -25.30 -20.90
CA HIS A 106 20.79 -26.54 -20.56
C HIS A 106 20.33 -26.52 -19.10
N ARG A 107 21.18 -26.10 -18.16
CA ARG A 107 20.85 -25.97 -16.73
C ARG A 107 19.72 -24.98 -16.48
N ILE A 108 19.71 -23.83 -17.18
CA ILE A 108 18.61 -22.86 -17.06
C ILE A 108 17.31 -23.44 -17.62
N LEU A 109 17.34 -24.02 -18.82
CA LEU A 109 16.16 -24.62 -19.45
C LEU A 109 15.69 -25.89 -18.74
N ALA A 110 16.52 -26.54 -17.93
CA ALA A 110 16.16 -27.71 -17.12
C ALA A 110 15.00 -27.44 -16.16
N SER A 111 14.78 -26.16 -15.78
CA SER A 111 13.66 -25.75 -14.93
C SER A 111 12.30 -25.77 -15.62
N VAL A 112 12.23 -25.91 -16.94
CA VAL A 112 10.96 -26.14 -17.65
C VAL A 112 10.43 -27.50 -17.21
N VAL A 113 9.23 -27.52 -16.62
CA VAL A 113 8.65 -28.70 -15.98
C VAL A 113 8.26 -29.75 -17.02
N ASP A 114 7.60 -29.32 -18.10
CA ASP A 114 7.22 -30.20 -19.20
C ASP A 114 8.45 -30.61 -20.03
N ASP A 115 8.53 -31.90 -20.36
CA ASP A 115 9.68 -32.46 -21.05
C ASP A 115 9.67 -32.16 -22.55
N ASP A 116 8.51 -32.19 -23.20
CA ASP A 116 8.37 -31.90 -24.62
C ASP A 116 8.58 -30.40 -24.89
N GLU A 117 8.01 -29.52 -24.06
CA GLU A 117 8.27 -28.08 -24.12
C GLU A 117 9.75 -27.77 -23.93
N ARG A 118 10.41 -28.42 -22.97
CA ARG A 118 11.85 -28.23 -22.73
C ARG A 118 12.66 -28.65 -23.94
N TRP A 119 12.40 -29.84 -24.50
CA TRP A 119 13.12 -30.33 -25.68
C TRP A 119 12.86 -29.48 -26.92
N ALA A 120 11.64 -28.99 -27.10
CA ALA A 120 11.34 -28.04 -28.17
C ALA A 120 12.06 -26.71 -27.97
N ALA A 121 12.10 -26.21 -26.72
CA ALA A 121 12.70 -24.93 -26.39
C ALA A 121 14.17 -24.88 -26.80
N ILE A 122 14.99 -25.89 -26.50
CA ILE A 122 16.43 -25.83 -26.82
C ILE A 122 16.73 -25.78 -28.33
N GLU A 123 15.82 -26.26 -29.16
CA GLU A 123 15.94 -26.24 -30.62
C GLU A 123 15.65 -24.86 -31.22
N ASP A 124 14.76 -24.08 -30.59
CA ASP A 124 14.38 -22.75 -31.08
C ASP A 124 15.21 -21.63 -30.43
N ALA A 125 16.49 -21.54 -30.79
CA ALA A 125 17.37 -20.51 -30.26
C ALA A 125 16.88 -19.08 -30.63
N PRO A 126 16.83 -18.15 -29.65
CA PRO A 126 16.38 -16.79 -29.89
C PRO A 126 17.36 -16.01 -30.76
N PHE A 127 16.84 -15.02 -31.49
CA PHE A 127 17.67 -14.11 -32.28
C PHE A 127 18.51 -13.21 -31.38
N ASN A 128 19.83 -13.20 -31.59
CA ASN A 128 20.74 -12.32 -30.89
C ASN A 128 21.08 -11.10 -31.77
N PRO A 129 20.58 -9.89 -31.46
CA PRO A 129 20.78 -8.71 -32.30
C PRO A 129 22.24 -8.28 -32.40
N ARG A 130 23.08 -8.61 -31.41
CA ARG A 130 24.51 -8.26 -31.42
C ARG A 130 25.26 -9.04 -32.48
N THR A 131 24.89 -10.30 -32.71
CA THR A 131 25.58 -11.18 -33.67
C THR A 131 24.80 -11.39 -34.96
N GLY A 132 23.53 -10.97 -35.03
CA GLY A 132 22.67 -11.19 -36.19
C GLY A 132 22.31 -12.66 -36.42
N ALA A 133 22.48 -13.53 -35.42
CA ALA A 133 22.30 -14.97 -35.55
C ALA A 133 21.39 -15.52 -34.44
N ARG A 134 20.68 -16.61 -34.72
CA ARG A 134 19.93 -17.37 -33.72
C ARG A 134 20.91 -18.20 -32.90
N GLN A 135 21.09 -17.83 -31.63
CA GLN A 135 22.01 -18.50 -30.74
C GLN A 135 21.59 -18.32 -29.28
N TRP A 136 21.80 -19.37 -28.48
CA TRP A 136 21.53 -19.30 -27.06
C TRP A 136 22.51 -18.39 -26.33
N THR A 137 21.95 -17.61 -25.41
CA THR A 137 22.69 -16.89 -24.38
C THR A 137 22.06 -17.21 -23.04
N PRO A 138 22.79 -17.06 -21.91
CA PRO A 138 22.20 -17.23 -20.58
C PRO A 138 20.94 -16.37 -20.38
N ASP A 139 20.95 -15.10 -20.81
CA ASP A 139 19.77 -14.23 -20.75
C ASP A 139 18.64 -14.67 -21.69
N GLY A 140 18.97 -15.21 -22.85
CA GLY A 140 17.98 -15.81 -23.75
C GLY A 140 17.26 -16.97 -23.08
N ALA A 141 18.01 -17.88 -22.43
CA ALA A 141 17.46 -19.01 -21.70
C ALA A 141 16.62 -18.55 -20.51
N LYS A 142 17.15 -17.63 -19.69
CA LYS A 142 16.44 -17.04 -18.54
C LYS A 142 15.09 -16.45 -18.94
N ARG A 143 15.04 -15.73 -20.05
CA ARG A 143 13.81 -15.13 -20.59
C ARG A 143 12.75 -16.18 -20.95
N VAL A 144 13.15 -17.30 -21.56
CA VAL A 144 12.22 -18.40 -21.89
C VAL A 144 11.60 -19.02 -20.65
N VAL A 145 12.38 -19.16 -19.58
CA VAL A 145 11.90 -19.75 -18.32
C VAL A 145 11.36 -18.73 -17.32
N GLY A 146 11.18 -17.47 -17.73
CA GLY A 146 10.68 -16.39 -16.86
C GLY A 146 11.62 -16.02 -15.70
N GLN A 147 12.90 -16.41 -15.76
CA GLN A 147 13.90 -16.03 -14.77
C GLN A 147 14.44 -14.61 -15.04
N ARG A 148 14.92 -13.98 -13.97
CA ARG A 148 15.56 -12.65 -14.06
C ARG A 148 16.78 -12.69 -14.97
N VAL A 149 16.75 -11.84 -16.00
CA VAL A 149 17.87 -11.60 -16.91
C VAL A 149 18.94 -10.71 -16.27
N ASP A 150 20.19 -10.93 -16.62
CA ASP A 150 21.32 -10.10 -16.19
C ASP A 150 21.37 -8.80 -17.00
N ARG A 151 20.93 -8.83 -18.27
CA ARG A 151 20.84 -7.66 -19.15
C ARG A 151 19.39 -7.44 -19.61
N PRO A 152 18.61 -6.63 -18.87
CA PRO A 152 17.28 -6.19 -19.28
C PRO A 152 17.29 -5.42 -20.60
N VAL A 153 16.50 -5.87 -21.58
CA VAL A 153 16.35 -5.24 -22.89
C VAL A 153 14.95 -4.65 -23.04
N THR A 154 13.92 -5.42 -22.70
CA THR A 154 12.51 -4.98 -22.83
C THR A 154 12.14 -3.97 -21.74
N VAL A 155 11.03 -3.25 -21.94
CA VAL A 155 10.51 -2.33 -20.92
C VAL A 155 10.17 -3.10 -19.64
N ASP A 156 9.47 -4.22 -19.75
CA ASP A 156 9.05 -5.03 -18.60
C ASP A 156 10.25 -5.57 -17.82
N GLU A 157 11.31 -6.03 -18.51
CA GLU A 157 12.54 -6.48 -17.83
C GLU A 157 13.23 -5.34 -17.09
N LYS A 158 13.25 -4.13 -17.67
CA LYS A 158 13.82 -2.96 -17.02
C LYS A 158 12.98 -2.54 -15.83
N VAL A 159 11.66 -2.59 -15.93
CA VAL A 159 10.74 -2.32 -14.82
C VAL A 159 10.97 -3.32 -13.69
N GLN A 160 11.06 -4.62 -13.98
CA GLN A 160 11.35 -5.64 -12.96
C GLN A 160 12.72 -5.43 -12.30
N ALA A 161 13.74 -5.08 -13.10
CA ALA A 161 15.07 -4.79 -12.56
C ALA A 161 15.07 -3.54 -11.66
N VAL A 162 14.32 -2.50 -12.02
CA VAL A 162 14.13 -1.31 -11.17
C VAL A 162 13.37 -1.67 -9.90
N ALA A 163 12.28 -2.42 -10.01
CA ALA A 163 11.48 -2.85 -8.86
C ALA A 163 12.32 -3.63 -7.83
N ASP A 164 13.24 -4.49 -8.31
CA ASP A 164 14.16 -5.21 -7.43
C ASP A 164 15.18 -4.29 -6.75
N LEU A 165 15.64 -3.23 -7.43
CA LEU A 165 16.58 -2.25 -6.88
C LEU A 165 15.91 -1.29 -5.89
N THR A 166 14.61 -1.07 -6.03
CA THR A 166 13.80 -0.19 -5.18
C THR A 166 12.95 -0.99 -4.18
N ARG A 167 13.42 -2.16 -3.72
CA ARG A 167 12.77 -2.91 -2.62
C ARG A 167 12.92 -2.22 -1.27
N ASP A 168 13.98 -1.43 -1.13
CA ASP A 168 14.20 -0.58 0.03
C ASP A 168 13.40 0.72 -0.13
N ASP A 169 12.60 1.06 0.88
CA ASP A 169 11.70 2.21 0.84
C ASP A 169 12.44 3.56 0.78
N GLU A 170 13.63 3.66 1.37
CA GLU A 170 14.44 4.89 1.29
C GLU A 170 14.95 5.09 -0.14
N VAL A 171 15.47 4.03 -0.76
CA VAL A 171 15.88 4.06 -2.16
C VAL A 171 14.69 4.34 -3.07
N ALA A 172 13.55 3.69 -2.83
CA ALA A 172 12.33 3.89 -3.60
C ALA A 172 11.84 5.35 -3.53
N ALA A 173 11.84 5.96 -2.34
CA ALA A 173 11.44 7.35 -2.15
C ALA A 173 12.34 8.34 -2.91
N GLN A 174 13.66 8.13 -2.89
CA GLN A 174 14.61 8.94 -3.64
C GLN A 174 14.42 8.81 -5.16
N VAL A 175 14.24 7.57 -5.65
CA VAL A 175 13.98 7.30 -7.07
C VAL A 175 12.65 7.93 -7.49
N ALA A 176 11.57 7.75 -6.73
CA ALA A 176 10.27 8.34 -7.00
C ALA A 176 10.36 9.87 -7.09
N THR A 177 11.05 10.51 -6.14
CA THR A 177 11.27 11.96 -6.16
C THR A 177 12.05 12.40 -7.41
N GLY A 178 13.09 11.67 -7.80
CA GLY A 178 13.86 11.94 -9.01
C GLY A 178 13.03 11.77 -10.30
N LEU A 179 12.15 10.78 -10.35
CA LEU A 179 11.25 10.52 -11.48
C LEU A 179 10.17 11.60 -11.59
N LEU A 180 9.55 12.01 -10.49
CA LEU A 180 8.50 13.04 -10.48
C LEU A 180 9.01 14.44 -10.85
N LYS A 181 10.31 14.71 -10.68
CA LYS A 181 10.96 15.96 -11.16
C LYS A 181 11.06 16.04 -12.68
N ARG A 182 10.82 14.96 -13.42
CA ARG A 182 10.94 14.90 -14.88
C ARG A 182 9.55 15.12 -15.51
N PRO A 183 9.28 16.26 -16.17
CA PRO A 183 7.94 16.58 -16.67
C PRO A 183 7.37 15.50 -17.61
N THR A 184 8.19 14.98 -18.52
CA THR A 184 7.78 13.92 -19.47
C THR A 184 7.34 12.63 -18.76
N VAL A 185 7.92 12.29 -17.60
CA VAL A 185 7.47 11.11 -16.83
C VAL A 185 6.05 11.33 -16.37
N THR A 186 5.75 12.50 -15.81
CA THR A 186 4.39 12.82 -15.34
C THR A 186 3.38 12.83 -16.48
N GLU A 187 3.76 13.23 -17.69
CA GLU A 187 2.90 13.18 -18.89
C GLU A 187 2.47 11.76 -19.26
N HIS A 188 3.35 10.78 -19.10
CA HIS A 188 3.05 9.37 -19.36
C HIS A 188 2.20 8.69 -18.28
N VAL A 189 2.09 9.27 -17.08
CA VAL A 189 1.19 8.76 -16.03
C VAL A 189 -0.25 9.12 -16.38
N THR A 190 -1.16 8.14 -16.33
CA THR A 190 -2.58 8.36 -16.65
C THR A 190 -3.24 9.33 -15.67
N PRO A 191 -4.29 10.08 -16.06
CA PRO A 191 -4.98 10.97 -15.14
C PRO A 191 -5.50 10.29 -13.86
N ALA A 192 -5.98 9.04 -13.97
CA ALA A 192 -6.46 8.26 -12.83
C ALA A 192 -5.34 7.93 -11.83
N GLU A 193 -4.17 7.50 -12.34
CA GLU A 193 -2.97 7.25 -11.53
C GLU A 193 -2.48 8.54 -10.87
N ARG A 194 -2.49 9.68 -11.57
CA ARG A 194 -2.09 10.97 -10.99
C ARG A 194 -2.99 11.36 -9.81
N VAL A 195 -4.31 11.21 -9.96
CA VAL A 195 -5.25 11.49 -8.86
C VAL A 195 -4.97 10.57 -7.68
N ARG A 196 -4.79 9.27 -7.91
CA ARG A 196 -4.45 8.30 -6.86
C ARG A 196 -3.17 8.68 -6.13
N VAL A 197 -2.09 8.99 -6.85
CA VAL A 197 -0.80 9.40 -6.27
C VAL A 197 -0.94 10.68 -5.45
N VAL A 198 -1.67 11.68 -5.95
CA VAL A 198 -1.93 12.91 -5.18
C VAL A 198 -2.66 12.58 -3.89
N THR A 199 -3.73 11.78 -3.93
CA THR A 199 -4.47 11.36 -2.74
C THR A 199 -3.57 10.67 -1.71
N GLU A 200 -2.67 9.79 -2.15
CA GLU A 200 -1.72 9.10 -1.27
C GLU A 200 -0.68 10.06 -0.67
N LEU A 201 -0.14 10.98 -1.47
CA LEU A 201 0.84 11.98 -1.02
C LEU A 201 0.22 13.05 -0.09
N THR A 202 -1.10 13.25 -0.14
CA THR A 202 -1.84 14.19 0.73
C THR A 202 -2.59 13.48 1.86
N ARG A 203 -2.12 12.32 2.32
CA ARG A 203 -2.67 11.69 3.55
C ARG A 203 -2.32 12.45 4.82
N ASP A 204 -1.21 13.18 4.81
CA ASP A 204 -0.83 14.08 5.89
C ASP A 204 -1.63 15.39 5.76
N ASP A 205 -2.33 15.79 6.82
CA ASP A 205 -3.21 16.96 6.82
C ASP A 205 -2.46 18.28 6.57
N THR A 206 -1.19 18.39 6.99
CA THR A 206 -0.38 19.59 6.74
C THR A 206 -0.06 19.72 5.26
N VAL A 207 0.36 18.62 4.63
CA VAL A 207 0.59 18.56 3.18
C VAL A 207 -0.71 18.78 2.41
N ALA A 208 -1.80 18.13 2.83
CA ALA A 208 -3.12 18.28 2.21
C ALA A 208 -3.61 19.74 2.25
N GLN A 209 -3.46 20.42 3.39
CA GLN A 209 -3.83 21.83 3.54
C GLN A 209 -3.02 22.72 2.59
N GLN A 210 -1.70 22.52 2.50
CA GLN A 210 -0.83 23.31 1.63
C GLN A 210 -1.19 23.10 0.16
N VAL A 211 -1.30 21.84 -0.29
CA VAL A 211 -1.68 21.49 -1.66
C VAL A 211 -3.07 22.05 -2.00
N THR A 212 -4.05 21.90 -1.11
CA THR A 212 -5.40 22.44 -1.31
C THR A 212 -5.37 23.96 -1.47
N THR A 213 -4.59 24.66 -0.64
CA THR A 213 -4.43 26.12 -0.74
C THR A 213 -3.83 26.51 -2.09
N ASP A 214 -2.78 25.82 -2.54
CA ASP A 214 -2.14 26.08 -3.84
C ASP A 214 -3.06 25.78 -5.02
N LEU A 215 -3.87 24.73 -4.93
CA LEU A 215 -4.89 24.42 -5.93
C LEU A 215 -5.98 25.50 -6.00
N LEU A 216 -6.47 25.97 -4.85
CA LEU A 216 -7.50 27.01 -4.77
C LEU A 216 -6.99 28.40 -5.17
N ARG A 217 -5.67 28.64 -5.18
CA ARG A 217 -5.08 29.85 -5.80
C ARG A 217 -5.35 29.94 -7.30
N ARG A 218 -5.71 28.84 -7.96
CA ARG A 218 -6.09 28.81 -9.39
C ARG A 218 -7.58 29.17 -9.53
N PRO A 219 -7.96 30.34 -10.10
CA PRO A 219 -9.35 30.83 -10.04
C PRO A 219 -10.39 29.90 -10.70
N ALA A 220 -10.00 29.21 -11.76
CA ALA A 220 -10.88 28.26 -12.43
C ALA A 220 -11.14 26.99 -11.59
N VAL A 221 -10.15 26.53 -10.81
CA VAL A 221 -10.28 25.39 -9.91
C VAL A 221 -11.17 25.76 -8.74
N ALA A 222 -10.89 26.88 -8.07
CA ALA A 222 -11.72 27.38 -6.97
C ALA A 222 -13.19 27.54 -7.38
N ARG A 223 -13.46 28.16 -8.54
CA ARG A 223 -14.84 28.31 -9.05
C ARG A 223 -15.52 26.98 -9.34
N LYS A 224 -14.81 25.98 -9.87
CA LYS A 224 -15.38 24.66 -10.14
C LYS A 224 -15.63 23.89 -8.84
N ALA A 225 -14.68 23.93 -7.90
CA ALA A 225 -14.81 23.30 -6.59
C ALA A 225 -16.01 23.87 -5.81
N MET A 226 -16.22 25.19 -5.82
CA MET A 226 -17.36 25.83 -5.15
C MET A 226 -18.73 25.58 -5.82
N ARG A 227 -18.75 25.01 -7.02
CA ARG A 227 -19.99 24.56 -7.69
C ARG A 227 -20.37 23.13 -7.32
N ASP A 228 -19.45 22.36 -6.75
CA ASP A 228 -19.75 21.04 -6.20
C ASP A 228 -20.48 21.20 -4.86
N ASP A 229 -21.66 20.57 -4.74
CA ASP A 229 -22.54 20.78 -3.58
C ASP A 229 -21.93 20.30 -2.27
N THR A 230 -21.27 19.13 -2.30
CA THR A 230 -20.61 18.54 -1.13
C THR A 230 -19.46 19.43 -0.67
N THR A 231 -18.58 19.83 -1.60
CA THR A 231 -17.45 20.71 -1.30
C THR A 231 -17.92 22.05 -0.75
N ARG A 232 -18.94 22.66 -1.37
CA ARG A 232 -19.52 23.92 -0.92
C ARG A 232 -20.10 23.80 0.49
N MET A 233 -20.84 22.73 0.78
CA MET A 233 -21.39 22.48 2.11
C MET A 233 -20.29 22.35 3.17
N LEU A 234 -19.24 21.56 2.89
CA LEU A 234 -18.12 21.36 3.81
C LEU A 234 -17.35 22.66 4.09
N VAL A 235 -17.08 23.46 3.06
CA VAL A 235 -16.42 24.76 3.23
C VAL A 235 -17.30 25.73 4.01
N ASN A 236 -18.60 25.79 3.74
CA ASN A 236 -19.53 26.63 4.49
C ASN A 236 -19.58 26.22 5.96
N ARG A 237 -19.56 24.90 6.24
CA ARG A 237 -19.51 24.38 7.61
C ARG A 237 -18.22 24.83 8.30
N ALA A 238 -17.07 24.66 7.65
CA ALA A 238 -15.79 25.11 8.19
C ALA A 238 -15.75 26.63 8.45
N GLN A 239 -16.37 27.45 7.58
CA GLN A 239 -16.50 28.89 7.82
C GLN A 239 -17.31 29.22 9.06
N PHE A 240 -18.41 28.49 9.30
CA PHE A 240 -19.23 28.63 10.48
C PHE A 240 -18.46 28.21 11.74
N ASP A 241 -17.78 27.07 11.70
CA ASP A 241 -16.98 26.57 12.81
C ASP A 241 -15.83 27.55 13.17
N ASN A 242 -15.11 28.07 12.16
CA ASN A 242 -14.08 29.11 12.37
C ASN A 242 -14.66 30.40 12.98
N SER A 243 -15.87 30.79 12.57
CA SER A 243 -16.54 31.97 13.11
C SER A 243 -16.93 31.80 14.58
N ASN A 244 -17.40 30.60 14.96
CA ASN A 244 -17.71 30.26 16.34
C ASN A 244 -16.44 30.22 17.19
N GLU A 245 -15.39 29.55 16.73
CA GLU A 245 -14.12 29.50 17.45
C GLU A 245 -13.53 30.91 17.68
N THR A 246 -13.68 31.81 16.70
CA THR A 246 -13.29 33.20 16.84
C THR A 246 -14.11 33.92 17.93
N ARG A 247 -15.43 33.70 17.98
CA ARG A 247 -16.31 34.27 19.01
C ARG A 247 -15.95 33.74 20.40
N ASP A 248 -15.69 32.45 20.53
CA ASP A 248 -15.34 31.82 21.80
C ASP A 248 -13.98 32.33 22.31
N ARG A 249 -12.98 32.47 21.43
CA ARG A 249 -11.71 33.13 21.77
C ARG A 249 -11.89 34.57 22.23
N ILE A 250 -12.80 35.33 21.61
CA ILE A 250 -13.12 36.71 22.06
C ILE A 250 -13.78 36.70 23.44
N ARG A 251 -14.70 35.77 23.69
CA ARG A 251 -15.37 35.56 24.99
C ARG A 251 -14.41 35.14 26.09
N GLU A 252 -13.42 34.31 25.79
CA GLU A 252 -12.34 33.96 26.73
C GLU A 252 -11.45 35.15 27.07
N ARG A 253 -11.16 36.00 26.08
CA ARG A 253 -10.26 37.14 26.25
C ARG A 253 -10.93 38.38 26.85
N THR A 254 -12.26 38.39 26.97
CA THR A 254 -13.04 39.57 27.42
C THR A 254 -13.97 39.22 28.59
N PRO A 255 -13.47 39.21 29.85
CA PRO A 255 -14.24 38.83 31.03
C PRO A 255 -15.50 39.71 31.27
N ALA A 256 -15.44 40.98 30.83
CA ALA A 256 -16.55 41.91 30.96
C ALA A 256 -17.80 41.48 30.17
N VAL A 257 -17.64 40.81 29.02
CA VAL A 257 -18.78 40.32 28.22
C VAL A 257 -19.49 39.19 28.96
N ARG A 258 -18.74 38.25 29.56
CA ARG A 258 -19.33 37.19 30.39
C ARG A 258 -20.06 37.75 31.62
N ALA A 259 -19.49 38.76 32.28
CA ALA A 259 -20.11 39.39 33.44
C ALA A 259 -21.43 40.10 33.06
N ILE A 260 -21.48 40.74 31.90
CA ILE A 260 -22.70 41.40 31.39
C ILE A 260 -23.75 40.36 30.99
N GLU A 261 -23.38 39.32 30.24
CA GLU A 261 -24.28 38.22 29.85
C GLU A 261 -24.87 37.53 31.10
N HIS A 262 -24.03 37.19 32.08
CA HIS A 262 -24.47 36.62 33.37
C HIS A 262 -25.41 37.57 34.14
N THR A 263 -25.16 38.88 34.11
CA THR A 263 -26.02 39.86 34.78
C THR A 263 -27.38 39.98 34.09
N ILE A 264 -27.43 39.90 32.76
CA ILE A 264 -28.70 39.93 31.99
C ILE A 264 -29.51 38.66 32.27
N GLU A 265 -28.86 37.49 32.18
CA GLU A 265 -29.51 36.19 32.45
C GLU A 265 -30.05 36.10 33.90
N TYR A 266 -29.29 36.63 34.86
CA TYR A 266 -29.74 36.76 36.26
C TYR A 266 -30.96 37.67 36.40
N LEU A 267 -30.94 38.85 35.77
CA LEU A 267 -32.05 39.81 35.83
C LEU A 267 -33.32 39.26 35.16
N ASP A 268 -33.19 38.54 34.04
CA ASP A 268 -34.31 37.90 33.35
C ASP A 268 -34.95 36.78 34.19
N LEU A 269 -34.13 35.98 34.87
CA LEU A 269 -34.60 34.94 35.79
C LEU A 269 -35.39 35.56 36.97
N VAL A 270 -34.80 36.56 37.63
CA VAL A 270 -35.45 37.27 38.75
C VAL A 270 -36.75 37.94 38.30
N GLY A 271 -36.75 38.59 37.13
CA GLY A 271 -37.93 39.22 36.56
C GLY A 271 -39.05 38.23 36.25
N SER A 272 -38.71 37.04 35.75
CA SER A 272 -39.67 35.97 35.45
C SER A 272 -40.34 35.43 36.73
N CYS A 273 -39.56 35.20 37.78
CA CYS A 273 -40.09 34.81 39.10
C CYS A 273 -41.03 35.88 39.67
N HIS A 274 -40.64 37.16 39.60
CA HIS A 274 -41.46 38.27 40.09
C HIS A 274 -42.78 38.42 39.31
N SER A 275 -42.73 38.30 37.98
CA SER A 275 -43.91 38.37 37.11
C SER A 275 -44.94 37.28 37.41
N PHE A 276 -44.47 36.05 37.65
CA PHE A 276 -45.33 34.93 38.03
C PHE A 276 -46.06 35.20 39.36
N VAL A 277 -45.33 35.59 40.41
CA VAL A 277 -45.90 35.91 41.73
C VAL A 277 -46.86 37.08 41.67
N ALA A 278 -46.50 38.16 40.96
CA ALA A 278 -47.35 39.33 40.79
C ALA A 278 -48.66 38.99 40.05
N THR A 279 -48.57 38.13 39.03
CA THR A 279 -49.75 37.68 38.27
C THR A 279 -50.70 36.85 39.13
N LEU A 280 -50.19 35.91 39.93
CA LEU A 280 -50.99 35.16 40.89
C LEU A 280 -51.62 36.05 41.95
N GLY A 281 -50.84 36.99 42.50
CA GLY A 281 -51.33 37.96 43.49
C GLY A 281 -52.48 38.84 42.99
N ARG A 282 -52.55 39.10 41.68
CA ARG A 282 -53.67 39.82 41.05
C ARG A 282 -54.88 38.93 40.77
N LEU A 283 -54.67 37.70 40.29
CA LEU A 283 -55.76 36.82 39.84
C LEU A 283 -56.46 36.10 41.00
N VAL A 284 -55.72 35.60 41.98
CA VAL A 284 -56.30 34.80 43.09
C VAL A 284 -57.37 35.57 43.88
N PRO A 285 -57.20 36.87 44.22
CA PRO A 285 -58.26 37.63 44.88
C PRO A 285 -59.52 37.84 44.04
N GLN A 286 -59.40 37.87 42.71
CA GLN A 286 -60.54 38.03 41.78
C GLN A 286 -61.39 36.75 41.66
N LEU A 287 -60.80 35.61 41.98
CA LEU A 287 -61.46 34.30 41.98
C LEU A 287 -62.17 34.00 43.32
N ARG A 288 -62.09 34.91 44.29
CA ARG A 288 -62.70 34.75 45.61
C ARG A 288 -64.22 34.69 45.50
N GLY A 289 -64.81 33.60 46.00
CA GLY A 289 -66.26 33.38 45.97
C GLY A 289 -66.78 32.70 44.70
N GLN A 290 -65.90 32.32 43.77
CA GLN A 290 -66.26 31.48 42.63
C GLN A 290 -66.17 30.00 43.02
N GLU A 291 -67.17 29.20 42.63
CA GLU A 291 -67.12 27.75 42.78
C GLU A 291 -66.46 27.12 41.56
N PHE A 292 -65.27 26.56 41.75
CA PHE A 292 -64.59 25.78 40.72
C PHE A 292 -65.20 24.39 40.62
N THR A 293 -65.41 23.92 39.39
CA THR A 293 -65.69 22.51 39.09
C THR A 293 -64.51 21.62 39.46
N GLU A 294 -64.73 20.32 39.61
CA GLU A 294 -63.63 19.41 40.00
C GLU A 294 -62.54 19.32 38.92
N ASP A 295 -62.91 19.35 37.64
CA ASP A 295 -61.98 19.33 36.51
C ASP A 295 -61.09 20.60 36.46
N GLU A 296 -61.66 21.77 36.79
CA GLU A 296 -60.91 23.02 36.89
C GLU A 296 -59.92 22.98 38.07
N ARG A 297 -60.34 22.44 39.22
CA ARG A 297 -59.47 22.25 40.39
C ARG A 297 -58.32 21.31 40.07
N GLU A 298 -58.59 20.20 39.41
CA GLU A 298 -57.57 19.22 39.02
C GLU A 298 -56.56 19.83 38.06
N THR A 299 -57.03 20.59 37.07
CA THR A 299 -56.16 21.27 36.10
C THR A 299 -55.26 22.31 36.77
N VAL A 300 -55.81 23.14 37.67
CA VAL A 300 -55.02 24.11 38.44
C VAL A 300 -54.02 23.42 39.37
N ARG A 301 -54.39 22.31 40.02
CA ARG A 301 -53.47 21.51 40.85
C ARG A 301 -52.31 20.94 40.03
N ARG A 302 -52.58 20.38 38.85
CA ARG A 302 -51.55 19.85 37.94
C ARG A 302 -50.56 20.92 37.49
N GLN A 303 -51.05 22.08 37.06
CA GLN A 303 -50.17 23.20 36.66
C GLN A 303 -49.38 23.76 37.85
N SER A 304 -49.98 23.86 39.03
CA SER A 304 -49.27 24.26 40.24
C SER A 304 -48.17 23.27 40.65
N GLY A 305 -48.40 21.97 40.44
CA GLY A 305 -47.38 20.94 40.65
C GLY A 305 -46.18 21.10 39.72
N ARG A 306 -46.39 21.41 38.45
CA ARG A 306 -45.31 21.67 37.48
C ARG A 306 -44.49 22.91 37.84
N VAL A 307 -45.15 23.98 38.30
CA VAL A 307 -44.47 25.19 38.77
C VAL A 307 -43.59 24.88 39.98
N ARG A 308 -44.08 24.10 40.96
CA ARG A 308 -43.29 23.71 42.14
C ARG A 308 -42.07 22.90 41.74
N ALA A 309 -42.24 21.87 40.92
CA ALA A 309 -41.12 21.07 40.44
C ALA A 309 -40.07 21.89 39.68
N ALA A 310 -40.49 22.87 38.87
CA ALA A 310 -39.56 23.78 38.20
C ALA A 310 -38.83 24.72 39.17
N ALA A 311 -39.50 25.17 40.23
CA ALA A 311 -38.89 25.98 41.29
C ALA A 311 -37.90 25.16 42.14
N ASP A 312 -38.28 23.94 42.56
CA ASP A 312 -37.44 23.03 43.31
C ASP A 312 -36.17 22.65 42.50
N TRP A 313 -36.32 22.44 41.19
CA TRP A 313 -35.18 22.23 40.30
C TRP A 313 -34.29 23.46 40.21
N LEU A 314 -34.87 24.66 40.05
CA LEU A 314 -34.09 25.90 39.98
C LEU A 314 -33.28 26.10 41.27
N GLU A 315 -33.88 25.86 42.44
CA GLU A 315 -33.19 25.89 43.73
C GLU A 315 -32.05 24.87 43.78
N GLY A 316 -32.30 23.63 43.36
CA GLY A 316 -31.26 22.58 43.28
C GLY A 316 -30.12 22.92 42.31
N ALA A 317 -30.42 23.54 41.17
CA ALA A 317 -29.43 24.00 40.20
C ALA A 317 -28.57 25.15 40.76
N LEU A 318 -29.19 26.07 41.52
CA LEU A 318 -28.49 27.17 42.18
C LEU A 318 -27.58 26.68 43.32
N ASP A 319 -28.03 25.71 44.11
CA ASP A 319 -27.27 25.17 45.25
C ASP A 319 -26.09 24.31 44.81
N ASN A 320 -26.24 23.54 43.72
CA ASN A 320 -25.23 22.59 43.26
C ASN A 320 -24.37 23.11 42.10
N GLY A 321 -24.74 24.25 41.49
CA GLY A 321 -24.02 24.84 40.35
C GLY A 321 -24.17 24.08 39.03
N GLU A 322 -25.07 23.10 38.96
CA GLU A 322 -25.34 22.28 37.79
C GLU A 322 -26.61 22.75 37.09
N PHE A 323 -26.46 23.47 35.97
CA PHE A 323 -27.57 24.01 35.17
C PHE A 323 -27.93 23.12 33.96
N THR A 324 -27.54 21.84 33.98
CA THR A 324 -27.88 20.89 32.92
C THR A 324 -29.34 20.45 33.06
N LEU A 325 -30.09 20.48 31.96
CA LEU A 325 -31.45 19.95 31.89
C LEU A 325 -31.41 18.43 32.10
N ASP A 326 -31.78 17.98 33.30
CA ASP A 326 -31.91 16.55 33.58
C ASP A 326 -33.14 15.96 32.86
N GLU A 327 -33.07 14.69 32.45
CA GLU A 327 -34.10 13.99 31.68
C GLU A 327 -35.46 13.99 32.41
N GLN A 328 -35.44 13.99 33.74
CA GLN A 328 -36.64 14.05 34.58
C GLN A 328 -37.36 15.39 34.48
N LEU A 329 -36.64 16.51 34.38
CA LEU A 329 -37.24 17.84 34.21
C LEU A 329 -37.85 18.01 32.81
N VAL A 330 -37.22 17.41 31.80
CA VAL A 330 -37.73 17.39 30.42
C VAL A 330 -39.07 16.66 30.34
N GLN A 331 -39.22 15.53 31.05
CA GLN A 331 -40.50 14.80 31.12
C GLN A 331 -41.57 15.61 31.85
N LEU A 332 -41.22 16.22 32.99
CA LEU A 332 -42.14 17.01 33.82
C LEU A 332 -42.63 18.29 33.11
N LEU A 333 -41.83 18.89 32.23
CA LEU A 333 -42.21 20.03 31.39
C LEU A 333 -42.97 19.64 30.11
N LYS A 334 -42.87 18.39 29.63
CA LYS A 334 -43.63 17.91 28.48
C LYS A 334 -45.06 17.44 28.83
N GLY A 335 -45.34 17.23 30.11
CA GLY A 335 -46.69 16.92 30.59
C GLY A 335 -47.09 15.45 30.40
N GLU A 336 -46.12 14.55 30.31
CA GLU A 336 -46.32 13.11 30.52
C GLU A 336 -46.03 12.73 31.97
#